data_AF-A0A9W6AW58-F1
#
_entry.id   AF-A0A9W6AW58-F1
#
_cell.length_a   1.000
_cell.length_b   1.000
_cell.length_c   1.000
_cell.angle_alpha   90.00
_cell.angle_beta   90.00
_cell.angle_gamma   90.00
#
_symmetry.space_group_name_H-M   'P 1'
#
loop_
_entity.id
_entity.type
_entity.pdbx_description
1 polymer ?
#
loop_
_entity_poly.entity_id
_entity_poly.type
_entity_poly.pdbx_seq_one_letter_code
_entity_poly.pdbx_strand_id
1 'polypeptide(L)'
;MLSATPHGQRLLRASLFTIAKGALFLGPLHSPRRGDIVHRDLDILAERICSHQEILFFKIVDAVNISFSLLLAEFSWCPSGKLQRVLQRISGNDNPHLSVSSASEAYEKLTSLRRRIDVLFAQSTPLYNAFAECTKHPAFQEMEFSYTPDNITPITLSGHEEAMACAMYALTQVYCDRQLLQLLLNGATGQVNQTLNGWAKIILGIAKGCDPPRYLYEEMYNMNMCWILVLLCLRWPNPDILAYIAHTVLPCLKKTTPAKEDTAGALLLFEVVIEMLCSENARGRKVFAVHVVHEDPSDSTAFLLVNRSLHLAIHGYSIDGNFFSDYIPALH
;
A
#
# COMPACT_ATOMS: atom_id res chain seq x y z
N MET A 1 -20.29 -25.36 6.61
CA MET A 1 -19.49 -26.19 5.66
C MET A 1 -19.22 -25.49 4.31
N LEU A 2 -19.10 -24.14 4.26
CA LEU A 2 -18.85 -23.43 2.99
C LEU A 2 -17.47 -23.76 2.39
N SER A 3 -16.44 -23.89 3.23
CA SER A 3 -15.07 -24.25 2.80
C SER A 3 -14.90 -25.69 2.29
N ALA A 4 -15.92 -26.54 2.40
CA ALA A 4 -15.86 -27.95 1.98
C ALA A 4 -16.24 -28.14 0.51
N THR A 5 -16.71 -27.09 -0.18
CA THR A 5 -17.10 -27.14 -1.59
C THR A 5 -16.25 -26.20 -2.43
N PRO A 6 -15.96 -26.51 -3.70
CA PRO A 6 -15.20 -25.61 -4.58
C PRO A 6 -15.84 -24.23 -4.73
N HIS A 7 -17.18 -24.17 -4.81
CA HIS A 7 -17.91 -22.92 -4.94
C HIS A 7 -17.83 -22.08 -3.66
N GLY A 8 -18.02 -22.70 -2.49
CA GLY A 8 -17.90 -22.00 -1.22
C GLY A 8 -16.45 -21.57 -0.93
N GLN A 9 -15.44 -22.31 -1.36
CA GLN A 9 -14.03 -21.87 -1.29
C GLN A 9 -13.79 -20.63 -2.14
N ARG A 10 -14.32 -20.56 -3.37
CA ARG A 10 -14.21 -19.37 -4.22
C ARG A 10 -14.85 -18.13 -3.57
N LEU A 11 -16.05 -18.28 -3.01
CA LEU A 11 -16.73 -17.19 -2.32
C LEU A 11 -15.92 -16.70 -1.10
N LEU A 12 -15.38 -17.62 -0.31
CA LEU A 12 -14.54 -17.29 0.85
C LEU A 12 -13.23 -16.61 0.43
N ARG A 13 -12.57 -17.09 -0.63
CA ARG A 13 -11.39 -16.43 -1.22
C ARG A 13 -11.70 -15.01 -1.65
N ALA A 14 -12.76 -14.80 -2.43
CA ALA A 14 -13.18 -13.48 -2.87
C ALA A 14 -13.47 -12.53 -1.68
N SER A 15 -14.08 -13.06 -0.61
CA SER A 15 -14.32 -12.31 0.62
C SER A 15 -13.01 -11.90 1.31
N LEU A 16 -12.02 -12.80 1.39
CA LEU A 16 -10.70 -12.50 1.94
C LEU A 16 -10.00 -11.39 1.15
N PHE A 17 -10.01 -11.46 -0.19
CA PHE A 17 -9.45 -10.40 -1.04
C PHE A 17 -10.19 -9.07 -0.91
N THR A 18 -11.51 -9.09 -0.79
CA THR A 18 -12.31 -7.88 -0.59
C THR A 18 -11.95 -7.19 0.73
N ILE A 19 -11.80 -7.97 1.80
CA ILE A 19 -11.39 -7.43 3.10
C ILE A 19 -9.96 -6.88 3.04
N ALA A 20 -9.04 -7.64 2.46
CA ALA A 20 -7.66 -7.22 2.31
C ALA A 20 -7.54 -5.92 1.48
N LYS A 21 -8.31 -5.83 0.39
CA LYS A 21 -8.48 -4.62 -0.42
C LYS A 21 -8.99 -3.46 0.44
N GLY A 22 -10.09 -3.65 1.16
CA GLY A 22 -10.66 -2.64 2.05
C GLY A 22 -9.68 -2.12 3.10
N ALA A 23 -8.85 -3.00 3.68
CA ALA A 23 -7.84 -2.60 4.65
C ALA A 23 -6.73 -1.71 4.03
N LEU A 24 -6.36 -1.93 2.77
CA LEU A 24 -5.40 -1.06 2.06
C LEU A 24 -6.01 0.32 1.73
N PHE A 25 -7.28 0.38 1.32
CA PHE A 25 -7.92 1.61 0.86
C PHE A 25 -8.44 2.51 1.97
N LEU A 26 -9.10 1.89 2.94
CA LEU A 26 -9.74 2.60 4.04
C LEU A 26 -8.74 2.74 5.21
N GLY A 27 -7.65 1.97 5.19
CA GLY A 27 -6.65 1.92 6.25
C GLY A 27 -7.16 1.29 7.54
N PRO A 28 -6.31 1.18 8.58
CA PRO A 28 -6.64 0.48 9.82
C PRO A 28 -7.83 1.09 10.59
N LEU A 29 -8.13 2.36 10.39
CA LEU A 29 -9.22 3.08 11.10
C LEU A 29 -10.62 2.60 10.70
N HIS A 30 -10.76 1.97 9.53
CA HIS A 30 -12.01 1.43 9.00
C HIS A 30 -12.05 -0.10 8.99
N SER A 31 -10.98 -0.76 9.46
CA SER A 31 -10.94 -2.21 9.53
C SER A 31 -11.97 -2.67 10.58
N PRO A 32 -12.95 -3.54 10.23
CA PRO A 32 -13.93 -4.02 11.20
C PRO A 32 -13.19 -4.68 12.37
N ARG A 33 -13.73 -4.50 13.60
CA ARG A 33 -13.21 -5.10 14.84
C ARG A 33 -12.77 -6.55 14.60
N ARG A 34 -11.46 -6.76 14.50
CA ARG A 34 -10.87 -8.09 14.46
C ARG A 34 -10.04 -8.24 15.70
N GLY A 35 -10.58 -8.98 16.68
CA GLY A 35 -9.74 -9.51 17.74
C GLY A 35 -8.69 -10.45 17.14
N ASP A 36 -7.55 -10.59 17.80
CA ASP A 36 -6.44 -11.46 17.37
C ASP A 36 -6.89 -12.91 17.07
N ILE A 37 -7.95 -13.38 17.76
CA ILE A 37 -8.55 -14.71 17.55
C ILE A 37 -9.16 -14.84 16.15
N VAL A 38 -9.86 -13.80 15.66
CA VAL A 38 -10.47 -13.79 14.32
C VAL A 38 -9.40 -13.71 13.23
N HIS A 39 -8.29 -13.03 13.48
CA HIS A 39 -7.14 -13.02 12.56
C HIS A 39 -6.52 -14.41 12.41
N ARG A 40 -6.36 -15.15 13.50
CA ARG A 40 -5.81 -16.51 13.45
C ARG A 40 -6.69 -17.48 12.68
N ASP A 41 -8.01 -17.42 12.89
CA ASP A 41 -8.94 -18.31 12.19
C ASP A 41 -9.05 -17.99 10.69
N LEU A 42 -8.98 -16.70 10.34
CA LEU A 42 -8.92 -16.27 8.94
C LEU A 42 -7.59 -16.64 8.27
N ASP A 43 -6.47 -16.56 8.99
CA ASP A 43 -5.17 -17.02 8.51
C ASP A 43 -5.18 -18.53 8.26
N ILE A 44 -5.68 -19.32 9.21
CA ILE A 44 -5.83 -20.78 9.04
C ILE A 44 -6.76 -21.09 7.86
N LEU A 45 -7.85 -20.33 7.72
CA LEU A 45 -8.76 -20.49 6.59
C LEU A 45 -8.06 -20.17 5.27
N ALA A 46 -7.33 -19.05 5.20
CA ALA A 46 -6.58 -18.62 4.02
C ALA A 46 -5.53 -19.67 3.63
N GLU A 47 -4.73 -20.15 4.58
CA GLU A 47 -3.74 -21.22 4.38
C GLU A 47 -4.35 -22.50 3.80
N ARG A 48 -5.60 -22.80 4.15
CA ARG A 48 -6.29 -24.00 3.66
C ARG A 48 -6.85 -23.84 2.24
N ILE A 49 -7.27 -22.64 1.84
CA ILE A 49 -8.05 -22.43 0.61
C ILE A 49 -7.34 -21.61 -0.46
N CYS A 50 -6.22 -20.95 -0.12
CA CYS A 50 -5.50 -20.05 -1.00
C CYS A 50 -4.15 -20.64 -1.44
N SER A 51 -3.64 -20.18 -2.58
CA SER A 51 -2.29 -20.47 -3.05
C SER A 51 -1.23 -19.72 -2.24
N HIS A 52 0.03 -20.11 -2.36
CA HIS A 52 1.14 -19.38 -1.71
C HIS A 52 1.24 -17.91 -2.15
N GLN A 53 0.94 -17.60 -3.42
CA GLN A 53 0.92 -16.22 -3.93
C GLN A 53 -0.22 -15.39 -3.34
N GLU A 54 -1.37 -16.01 -3.15
CA GLU A 54 -2.52 -15.38 -2.50
C GLU A 54 -2.23 -15.09 -1.02
N ILE A 55 -1.61 -16.05 -0.33
CA ILE A 55 -1.17 -15.87 1.06
C ILE A 55 -0.13 -14.75 1.15
N LEU A 56 0.82 -14.68 0.20
CA LEU A 56 1.78 -13.59 0.12
C LEU A 56 1.06 -12.24 0.11
N PHE A 57 0.07 -12.05 -0.77
CA PHE A 57 -0.70 -10.80 -0.83
C PHE A 57 -1.31 -10.42 0.53
N PHE A 58 -1.94 -11.36 1.25
CA PHE A 58 -2.49 -11.08 2.57
C PHE A 58 -1.42 -10.65 3.58
N LYS A 59 -0.23 -11.25 3.53
CA LYS A 59 0.87 -10.89 4.43
C LYS A 59 1.45 -9.51 4.11
N ILE A 60 1.34 -9.02 2.88
CA ILE A 60 1.72 -7.66 2.51
C ILE A 60 0.74 -6.66 3.11
N VAL A 61 -0.55 -6.96 3.00
CA VAL A 61 -1.61 -6.15 3.60
C VAL A 61 -1.42 -6.07 5.11
N ASP A 62 -1.07 -7.18 5.77
CA ASP A 62 -0.72 -7.20 7.19
C ASP A 62 0.47 -6.27 7.50
N ALA A 63 1.53 -6.26 6.68
CA ALA A 63 2.70 -5.41 6.87
C ALA A 63 2.37 -3.92 6.74
N VAL A 64 1.57 -3.56 5.73
CA VAL A 64 1.05 -2.20 5.53
C VAL A 64 0.21 -1.77 6.72
N ASN A 65 -0.72 -2.61 7.17
CA ASN A 65 -1.60 -2.32 8.30
C ASN A 65 -0.86 -2.16 9.63
N ILE A 66 0.12 -3.01 9.93
CA ILE A 66 0.93 -2.88 11.16
C ILE A 66 1.71 -1.57 11.14
N SER A 67 2.34 -1.27 10.01
CA SER A 67 3.14 -0.06 9.84
C SER A 67 2.28 1.21 9.96
N PHE A 68 1.13 1.25 9.29
CA PHE A 68 0.17 2.34 9.42
C PHE A 68 -0.40 2.46 10.82
N SER A 69 -0.73 1.34 11.46
CA SER A 69 -1.25 1.35 12.84
C SER A 69 -0.25 1.97 13.81
N LEU A 70 1.05 1.71 13.63
CA LEU A 70 2.08 2.34 14.45
C LEU A 70 2.15 3.86 14.19
N LEU A 71 2.20 4.27 12.92
CA LEU A 71 2.27 5.69 12.55
C LEU A 71 1.03 6.48 13.01
N LEU A 72 -0.12 5.82 13.08
CA LEU A 72 -1.37 6.37 13.61
C LEU A 72 -1.52 6.22 15.14
N ALA A 73 -0.75 5.38 15.81
CA ALA A 73 -0.76 5.33 17.27
C ALA A 73 -0.22 6.63 17.85
N GLU A 74 0.82 7.19 17.22
CA GLU A 74 1.33 8.53 17.50
C GLU A 74 0.26 9.63 17.27
N PHE A 75 -0.74 9.39 16.41
CA PHE A 75 -1.86 10.32 16.17
C PHE A 75 -2.84 10.44 17.34
N SER A 76 -2.88 9.48 18.28
CA SER A 76 -3.77 9.57 19.46
C SER A 76 -3.50 10.80 20.35
N TRP A 77 -2.44 11.57 20.06
CA TRP A 77 -2.00 12.75 20.79
C TRP A 77 -2.27 14.09 20.05
N CYS A 78 -2.73 14.09 18.79
CA CYS A 78 -2.97 15.34 18.01
C CYS A 78 -4.12 15.24 16.97
N PRO A 79 -5.39 15.17 17.39
CA PRO A 79 -6.50 15.18 16.43
C PRO A 79 -6.91 16.61 16.02
N SER A 80 -7.13 16.81 14.71
CA SER A 80 -7.97 17.92 14.25
C SER A 80 -9.44 17.62 14.60
N GLY A 81 -10.17 18.60 15.15
CA GLY A 81 -11.54 18.38 15.64
C GLY A 81 -12.58 17.98 14.57
N LYS A 82 -12.25 18.11 13.28
CA LYS A 82 -13.08 17.59 12.17
C LYS A 82 -12.82 16.11 11.92
N LEU A 83 -11.55 15.70 11.81
CA LEU A 83 -11.20 14.30 11.59
C LEU A 83 -11.61 13.43 12.79
N GLN A 84 -11.44 13.93 14.01
CA GLN A 84 -11.87 13.20 15.21
C GLN A 84 -13.36 12.82 15.18
N ARG A 85 -14.24 13.73 14.75
CA ARG A 85 -15.68 13.48 14.64
C ARG A 85 -16.01 12.45 13.57
N VAL A 86 -15.28 12.47 12.47
CA VAL A 86 -15.40 11.50 11.38
C VAL A 86 -14.96 10.11 11.87
N LEU A 87 -13.79 10.03 12.51
CA LEU A 87 -13.27 8.79 13.07
C LEU A 87 -14.22 8.20 14.13
N GLN A 88 -14.74 9.01 15.04
CA GLN A 88 -15.75 8.58 16.03
C GLN A 88 -17.04 8.02 15.40
N ARG A 89 -17.44 8.53 14.23
CA ARG A 89 -18.60 7.98 13.51
C ARG A 89 -18.29 6.63 12.87
N ILE A 90 -17.07 6.45 12.40
CA ILE A 90 -16.60 5.21 11.74
C ILE A 90 -16.37 4.10 12.77
N SER A 91 -15.70 4.40 13.89
CA SER A 91 -15.32 3.40 14.90
C SER A 91 -16.45 3.05 15.88
N GLY A 92 -17.61 3.73 15.78
CA GLY A 92 -18.50 3.91 16.92
C GLY A 92 -17.79 4.73 18.00
N ASN A 93 -18.47 5.13 19.08
CA ASN A 93 -17.84 5.89 20.19
C ASN A 93 -16.66 5.18 20.91
N ASP A 94 -16.18 4.05 20.38
CA ASP A 94 -15.02 3.32 20.83
C ASP A 94 -13.75 3.80 20.10
N ASN A 95 -12.60 3.79 20.78
CA ASN A 95 -11.33 4.21 20.19
C ASN A 95 -10.97 3.37 18.94
N PRO A 96 -10.38 3.97 17.89
CA PRO A 96 -9.90 3.21 16.74
C PRO A 96 -8.90 2.13 17.21
N HIS A 97 -9.20 0.87 16.92
CA HIS A 97 -8.36 -0.26 17.32
C HIS A 97 -7.19 -0.39 16.35
N LEU A 98 -6.04 0.16 16.75
CA LEU A 98 -4.79 -0.02 16.05
C LEU A 98 -4.24 -1.43 16.34
N SER A 99 -3.70 -2.10 15.32
CA SER A 99 -3.24 -3.49 15.42
C SER A 99 -1.95 -3.67 16.25
N VAL A 100 -1.37 -2.56 16.70
CA VAL A 100 -0.16 -2.49 17.53
C VAL A 100 -0.28 -1.34 18.51
N SER A 101 0.27 -1.56 19.71
CA SER A 101 0.22 -0.61 20.83
C SER A 101 1.54 0.11 21.08
N SER A 102 2.64 -0.36 20.47
CA SER A 102 3.97 0.24 20.63
C SER A 102 4.87 -0.01 19.42
N ALA A 103 5.92 0.80 19.29
CA ALA A 103 6.95 0.62 18.26
C ALA A 103 7.68 -0.72 18.39
N SER A 104 7.96 -1.18 19.62
CA SER A 104 8.63 -2.46 19.85
C SER A 104 7.81 -3.64 19.32
N GLU A 105 6.52 -3.67 19.68
CA GLU A 105 5.58 -4.69 19.20
C GLU A 105 5.48 -4.69 17.67
N ALA A 106 5.39 -3.50 17.06
CA ALA A 106 5.32 -3.36 15.62
C ALA A 106 6.59 -3.87 14.91
N TYR A 107 7.78 -3.55 15.43
CA TYR A 107 9.04 -4.05 14.86
C TYR A 107 9.16 -5.57 14.95
N GLU A 108 8.74 -6.17 16.07
CA GLU A 108 8.74 -7.62 16.23
C GLU A 108 7.78 -8.29 15.23
N LYS A 109 6.54 -7.80 15.13
CA LYS A 109 5.55 -8.32 14.18
C LYS A 109 6.03 -8.17 12.73
N LEU A 110 6.56 -7.01 12.33
CA LEU A 110 7.09 -6.78 10.98
C LEU A 110 8.31 -7.67 10.68
N THR A 111 9.20 -7.89 11.64
CA THR A 111 10.36 -8.79 11.47
C THR A 111 9.92 -10.24 11.28
N SER A 112 8.97 -10.70 12.10
CA SER A 112 8.40 -12.04 12.00
C SER A 112 7.69 -12.24 10.65
N LEU A 113 6.89 -11.24 10.24
CA LEU A 113 6.15 -11.25 8.99
C LEU A 113 7.07 -11.26 7.77
N ARG A 114 8.13 -10.44 7.78
CA ARG A 114 9.16 -10.43 6.73
C ARG A 114 9.78 -11.82 6.55
N ARG A 115 10.22 -12.46 7.65
CA ARG A 115 10.79 -13.82 7.59
C ARG A 115 9.81 -14.83 6.99
N ARG A 116 8.54 -14.74 7.38
CA ARG A 116 7.50 -15.62 6.85
C ARG A 116 7.27 -15.40 5.35
N ILE A 117 7.27 -14.14 4.91
CA ILE A 117 7.16 -13.78 3.50
C ILE A 117 8.36 -14.30 2.71
N ASP A 118 9.59 -14.17 3.23
CA ASP A 118 10.80 -14.71 2.60
C ASP A 118 10.70 -16.24 2.40
N VAL A 119 10.18 -16.96 3.40
CA VAL A 119 9.94 -18.42 3.30
C VAL A 119 8.89 -18.75 2.24
N LEU A 120 7.73 -18.07 2.25
CA LEU A 120 6.67 -18.29 1.27
C LEU A 120 7.17 -18.02 -0.15
N PHE A 121 8.00 -17.00 -0.31
CA PHE A 121 8.57 -16.62 -1.59
C PHE A 121 9.58 -17.67 -2.08
N ALA A 122 10.45 -18.17 -1.20
CA ALA A 122 11.42 -19.22 -1.52
C ALA A 122 10.78 -20.58 -1.84
N GLN A 123 9.58 -20.86 -1.33
CA GLN A 123 8.83 -22.08 -1.63
C GLN A 123 8.25 -22.10 -3.05
N SER A 124 8.19 -20.95 -3.73
CA SER A 124 7.74 -20.85 -5.11
C SER A 124 8.94 -20.68 -6.05
N THR A 125 9.39 -21.77 -6.68
CA THR A 125 10.48 -21.75 -7.67
C THR A 125 10.31 -20.68 -8.77
N PRO A 126 9.13 -20.51 -9.42
CA PRO A 126 8.99 -19.48 -10.45
C PRO A 126 9.17 -18.06 -9.90
N LEU A 127 8.59 -17.76 -8.73
CA LEU A 127 8.76 -16.45 -8.09
C LEU A 127 10.20 -16.22 -7.65
N TYR A 128 10.82 -17.22 -7.04
CA TYR A 128 12.21 -17.16 -6.60
C TYR A 128 13.16 -16.87 -7.78
N ASN A 129 12.95 -17.53 -8.92
CA ASN A 129 13.75 -17.30 -10.12
C ASN A 129 13.53 -15.88 -10.69
N ALA A 130 12.27 -15.46 -10.88
CA ALA A 130 11.92 -14.11 -11.35
C ALA A 130 12.53 -13.02 -10.46
N PHE A 131 12.55 -13.25 -9.16
CA PHE A 131 13.13 -12.32 -8.21
C PHE A 131 14.66 -12.35 -8.17
N ALA A 132 15.27 -13.52 -8.33
CA ALA A 132 16.71 -13.64 -8.48
C ALA A 132 17.19 -12.85 -9.72
N GLU A 133 16.39 -12.79 -10.78
CA GLU A 133 16.65 -11.92 -11.92
C GLU A 133 16.52 -10.43 -11.56
N CYS A 134 15.48 -10.04 -10.82
CA CYS A 134 15.30 -8.65 -10.37
C CYS A 134 16.45 -8.14 -9.48
N THR A 135 16.97 -8.97 -8.59
CA THR A 135 18.06 -8.60 -7.66
C THR A 135 19.46 -8.67 -8.30
N LYS A 136 19.62 -9.43 -9.38
CA LYS A 136 20.82 -9.40 -10.22
C LYS A 136 20.83 -8.24 -11.21
N HIS A 137 19.66 -7.62 -11.44
CA HIS A 137 19.52 -6.52 -12.37
C HIS A 137 20.41 -5.33 -11.94
N PRO A 138 21.10 -4.65 -12.87
CA PRO A 138 21.99 -3.53 -12.54
C PRO A 138 21.31 -2.45 -11.70
N ALA A 139 20.02 -2.19 -11.94
CA ALA A 139 19.22 -1.23 -11.16
C ALA A 139 19.20 -1.53 -9.65
N PHE A 140 19.35 -2.79 -9.22
CA PHE A 140 19.39 -3.11 -7.79
C PHE A 140 20.76 -2.80 -7.15
N GLN A 141 21.83 -2.80 -7.96
CA GLN A 141 23.21 -2.57 -7.50
C GLN A 141 23.65 -1.12 -7.64
N GLU A 142 22.90 -0.31 -8.39
CA GLU A 142 23.20 1.11 -8.58
C GLU A 142 23.09 1.91 -7.28
N MET A 143 24.17 2.58 -6.91
CA MET A 143 24.23 3.43 -5.71
C MET A 143 23.60 4.81 -5.90
N GLU A 144 23.27 5.21 -7.13
CA GLU A 144 22.65 6.52 -7.37
C GLU A 144 21.23 6.55 -6.80
N PHE A 145 20.94 7.57 -5.99
CA PHE A 145 19.63 7.83 -5.40
C PHE A 145 18.74 8.71 -6.32
N SER A 146 19.01 8.70 -7.63
CA SER A 146 18.22 9.41 -8.61
C SER A 146 17.17 8.49 -9.20
N TYR A 147 15.94 8.98 -9.27
CA TYR A 147 14.79 8.27 -9.87
C TYR A 147 14.29 8.98 -11.13
N THR A 148 15.17 9.69 -11.84
CA THR A 148 14.83 10.25 -13.14
C THR A 148 14.46 9.13 -14.12
N PRO A 149 13.66 9.42 -15.16
CA PRO A 149 13.25 8.41 -16.13
C PRO A 149 14.44 7.64 -16.72
N ASP A 150 15.56 8.31 -16.98
CA ASP A 150 16.76 7.71 -17.58
C ASP A 150 17.52 6.80 -16.60
N ASN A 151 17.47 7.10 -15.30
CA ASN A 151 18.16 6.36 -14.25
C ASN A 151 17.38 5.14 -13.74
N ILE A 152 16.14 4.95 -14.20
CA ILE A 152 15.35 3.75 -13.91
C ILE A 152 15.50 2.80 -15.10
N THR A 153 16.27 1.72 -14.93
CA THR A 153 16.39 0.68 -15.97
C THR A 153 15.15 -0.23 -15.94
N PRO A 154 14.44 -0.42 -17.08
CA PRO A 154 13.22 -1.23 -17.13
C PRO A 154 13.52 -2.71 -16.84
N ILE A 155 12.66 -3.37 -16.07
CA ILE A 155 12.72 -4.80 -15.75
C ILE A 155 11.52 -5.47 -16.40
N THR A 156 11.77 -6.35 -17.37
CA THR A 156 10.73 -7.13 -18.06
C THR A 156 10.75 -8.56 -17.56
N LEU A 157 9.61 -9.05 -17.06
CA LEU A 157 9.41 -10.42 -16.62
C LEU A 157 8.49 -11.17 -17.60
N SER A 158 8.56 -12.50 -17.61
CA SER A 158 7.84 -13.36 -18.55
C SER A 158 6.31 -13.23 -18.45
N GLY A 159 5.77 -13.00 -17.26
CA GLY A 159 4.35 -12.95 -16.97
C GLY A 159 3.97 -11.80 -16.05
N HIS A 160 2.73 -11.33 -16.21
CA HIS A 160 2.16 -10.26 -15.38
C HIS A 160 2.11 -10.64 -13.90
N GLU A 161 1.69 -11.87 -13.58
CA GLU A 161 1.61 -12.35 -12.19
C GLU A 161 2.98 -12.36 -11.51
N GLU A 162 4.03 -12.72 -12.24
CA GLU A 162 5.42 -12.70 -11.74
C GLU A 162 5.89 -11.27 -11.47
N ALA A 163 5.61 -10.35 -12.40
CA ALA A 163 5.91 -8.93 -12.24
C ALA A 163 5.24 -8.33 -11.01
N MET A 164 3.93 -8.58 -10.86
CA MET A 164 3.16 -8.10 -9.70
C MET A 164 3.65 -8.72 -8.40
N ALA A 165 3.92 -10.03 -8.38
CA ALA A 165 4.44 -10.71 -7.19
C ALA A 165 5.82 -10.19 -6.77
N CYS A 166 6.73 -9.95 -7.72
CA CYS A 166 8.04 -9.37 -7.45
C CYS A 166 7.94 -7.92 -6.94
N ALA A 167 7.09 -7.09 -7.55
CA ALA A 167 6.87 -5.71 -7.11
C ALA A 167 6.27 -5.65 -5.69
N MET A 168 5.29 -6.50 -5.42
CA MET A 168 4.68 -6.66 -4.10
C MET A 168 5.69 -7.15 -3.04
N TYR A 169 6.51 -8.14 -3.38
CA TYR A 169 7.57 -8.59 -2.48
C TYR A 169 8.58 -7.47 -2.18
N ALA A 170 9.03 -6.72 -3.20
CA ALA A 170 9.90 -5.57 -3.00
C ALA A 170 9.25 -4.51 -2.10
N LEU A 171 7.96 -4.19 -2.32
CA LEU A 171 7.18 -3.27 -1.48
C LEU A 171 7.17 -3.73 -0.01
N THR A 172 7.03 -5.04 0.22
CA THR A 172 7.09 -5.63 1.57
C THR A 172 8.42 -5.31 2.25
N GLN A 173 9.54 -5.45 1.53
CA GLN A 173 10.86 -5.17 2.09
C GLN A 173 10.97 -3.69 2.51
N VAL A 174 10.37 -2.76 1.74
CA VAL A 174 10.29 -1.34 2.08
C VAL A 174 9.40 -1.09 3.31
N TYR A 175 8.25 -1.75 3.40
CA TYR A 175 7.34 -1.60 4.55
C TYR A 175 7.88 -2.23 5.83
N CYS A 176 8.61 -3.34 5.74
CA CYS A 176 9.23 -4.00 6.88
C CYS A 176 10.58 -3.38 7.27
N ASP A 177 11.08 -2.37 6.56
CA ASP A 177 12.33 -1.71 6.91
C ASP A 177 12.17 -0.85 8.18
N ARG A 178 12.97 -1.21 9.19
CA ARG A 178 12.94 -0.58 10.50
C ARG A 178 13.50 0.84 10.47
N GLN A 179 14.54 1.09 9.69
CA GLN A 179 15.18 2.40 9.64
C GLN A 179 14.25 3.43 9.00
N LEU A 180 13.61 3.06 7.89
CA LEU A 180 12.61 3.91 7.23
C LEU A 180 11.42 4.19 8.15
N LEU A 181 10.92 3.18 8.86
CA LEU A 181 9.84 3.37 9.83
C LEU A 181 10.23 4.34 10.95
N GLN A 182 11.45 4.22 11.47
CA GLN A 182 11.98 5.11 12.51
C GLN A 182 12.14 6.55 12.00
N LEU A 183 12.65 6.73 10.78
CA LEU A 183 12.76 8.05 10.16
C LEU A 183 11.38 8.73 10.03
N LEU A 184 10.37 7.97 9.57
CA LEU A 184 9.00 8.46 9.49
C LEU A 184 8.45 8.82 10.88
N LEU A 185 8.59 7.96 11.88
CA LEU A 185 8.10 8.23 13.24
C LEU A 185 8.73 9.48 13.85
N ASN A 186 10.00 9.74 13.56
CA ASN A 186 10.73 10.89 14.09
C ASN A 186 10.51 12.17 13.26
N GLY A 187 9.71 12.13 12.18
CA GLY A 187 9.60 13.23 11.23
C GLY A 187 10.93 13.61 10.56
N ALA A 188 11.93 12.73 10.61
CA ALA A 188 13.30 13.03 10.24
C ALA A 188 13.54 12.81 8.74
N THR A 189 14.27 13.74 8.11
CA THR A 189 14.72 13.60 6.71
C THR A 189 16.17 13.10 6.69
N GLY A 190 16.39 11.88 7.20
CA GLY A 190 17.70 11.24 7.22
C GLY A 190 18.07 10.58 5.88
N GLN A 191 19.37 10.30 5.69
CA GLN A 191 19.81 9.44 4.59
C GLN A 191 19.24 8.03 4.77
N VAL A 192 18.65 7.52 3.70
CA VAL A 192 18.00 6.21 3.65
C VAL A 192 19.03 5.16 3.20
N ASN A 193 18.91 3.94 3.72
CA ASN A 193 19.81 2.83 3.40
C ASN A 193 19.87 2.52 1.89
N GLN A 194 21.06 2.19 1.38
CA GLN A 194 21.29 1.74 0.00
C GLN A 194 20.39 0.55 -0.39
N THR A 195 20.13 -0.37 0.54
CA THR A 195 19.27 -1.53 0.27
C THR A 195 17.82 -1.13 -0.04
N LEU A 196 17.32 -0.06 0.58
CA LEU A 196 15.99 0.47 0.29
C LEU A 196 15.94 1.06 -1.12
N ASN A 197 17.00 1.76 -1.54
CA ASN A 197 17.11 2.27 -2.91
C ASN A 197 16.96 1.15 -3.94
N GLY A 198 17.62 0.01 -3.71
CA GLY A 198 17.48 -1.18 -4.56
C GLY A 198 16.04 -1.67 -4.67
N TRP A 199 15.31 -1.77 -3.54
CA TRP A 199 13.90 -2.19 -3.56
C TRP A 199 13.01 -1.21 -4.32
N ALA A 200 13.18 0.10 -4.10
CA ALA A 200 12.44 1.12 -4.83
C ALA A 200 12.73 1.04 -6.34
N LYS A 201 14.00 0.87 -6.74
CA LYS A 201 14.39 0.72 -8.14
C LYS A 201 13.84 -0.55 -8.79
N ILE A 202 13.71 -1.66 -8.06
CA ILE A 202 13.02 -2.85 -8.57
C ILE A 202 11.55 -2.52 -8.87
N ILE A 203 10.83 -1.88 -7.94
CA ILE A 203 9.41 -1.53 -8.12
C ILE A 203 9.26 -0.62 -9.34
N LEU A 204 10.07 0.44 -9.43
CA LEU A 204 10.03 1.41 -10.52
C LEU A 204 10.49 0.81 -11.86
N GLY A 205 11.49 -0.08 -11.83
CA GLY A 205 11.97 -0.81 -13.01
C GLY A 205 10.92 -1.77 -13.56
N ILE A 206 10.23 -2.52 -12.68
CA ILE A 206 9.09 -3.37 -13.06
C ILE A 206 7.97 -2.51 -13.63
N ALA A 207 7.61 -1.40 -12.98
CA ALA A 207 6.65 -0.45 -13.54
C ALA A 207 7.10 -0.06 -14.96
N LYS A 208 8.29 0.51 -15.12
CA LYS A 208 8.77 0.98 -16.43
C LYS A 208 8.81 -0.13 -17.50
N GLY A 209 9.09 -1.36 -17.12
CA GLY A 209 9.08 -2.52 -18.02
C GLY A 209 7.69 -3.06 -18.35
N CYS A 210 6.69 -2.78 -17.50
CA CYS A 210 5.28 -3.03 -17.79
C CYS A 210 4.72 -1.95 -18.73
N ASP A 211 3.86 -2.36 -19.66
CA ASP A 211 3.16 -1.45 -20.56
C ASP A 211 2.15 -0.60 -19.75
N PRO A 212 2.24 0.75 -19.74
CA PRO A 212 1.36 1.61 -18.94
C PRO A 212 -0.16 1.33 -19.05
N PRO A 213 -0.75 1.07 -20.24
CA PRO A 213 -2.15 0.69 -20.35
C PRO A 213 -2.55 -0.48 -19.44
N ARG A 214 -1.63 -1.43 -19.23
CA ARG A 214 -1.88 -2.66 -18.46
C ARG A 214 -1.97 -2.40 -16.95
N TYR A 215 -1.47 -1.26 -16.46
CA TYR A 215 -1.43 -0.96 -15.03
C TYR A 215 -2.81 -0.84 -14.39
N LEU A 216 -3.85 -0.54 -15.16
CA LEU A 216 -5.20 -0.27 -14.64
C LEU A 216 -6.06 -1.53 -14.58
N TYR A 217 -5.94 -2.43 -15.56
CA TYR A 217 -6.86 -3.56 -15.72
C TYR A 217 -6.23 -4.92 -15.45
N GLU A 218 -4.90 -5.04 -15.44
CA GLU A 218 -4.24 -6.26 -15.02
C GLU A 218 -4.07 -6.21 -13.50
N GLU A 219 -5.06 -6.76 -12.81
CA GLU A 219 -5.05 -6.89 -11.37
C GLU A 219 -4.60 -8.31 -10.98
N MET A 220 -3.70 -8.37 -10.00
CA MET A 220 -3.44 -9.59 -9.26
C MET A 220 -3.98 -9.40 -7.85
N TYR A 221 -4.99 -10.20 -7.48
CA TYR A 221 -5.59 -10.15 -6.13
C TYR A 221 -6.22 -8.80 -5.75
N ASN A 222 -6.82 -8.11 -6.72
CA ASN A 222 -7.33 -6.74 -6.62
C ASN A 222 -6.26 -5.66 -6.32
N MET A 223 -4.98 -5.98 -6.55
CA MET A 223 -3.89 -5.01 -6.60
C MET A 223 -3.41 -4.85 -8.03
N ASN A 224 -3.11 -3.60 -8.39
CA ASN A 224 -2.52 -3.25 -9.67
C ASN A 224 -1.27 -2.41 -9.44
N MET A 225 -0.52 -2.14 -10.51
CA MET A 225 0.77 -1.46 -10.38
C MET A 225 0.62 -0.02 -9.85
N CYS A 226 -0.48 0.66 -10.18
CA CYS A 226 -0.77 2.01 -9.67
C CYS A 226 -0.82 2.02 -8.13
N TRP A 227 -1.46 1.02 -7.52
CA TRP A 227 -1.54 0.93 -6.06
C TRP A 227 -0.22 0.60 -5.39
N ILE A 228 0.62 -0.23 -6.02
CA ILE A 228 1.99 -0.49 -5.53
C ILE A 228 2.80 0.81 -5.53
N LEU A 229 2.68 1.63 -6.58
CA LEU A 229 3.36 2.93 -6.68
C LEU A 229 2.87 3.94 -5.64
N VAL A 230 1.55 4.02 -5.38
CA VAL A 230 1.00 4.85 -4.30
C VAL A 230 1.57 4.43 -2.94
N LEU A 231 1.52 3.14 -2.62
CA LEU A 231 2.05 2.62 -1.35
C LEU A 231 3.56 2.89 -1.21
N LEU A 232 4.32 2.80 -2.31
CA LEU A 232 5.73 3.18 -2.32
C LEU A 232 5.91 4.68 -1.95
N CYS A 233 5.14 5.59 -2.56
CA CYS A 233 5.21 7.02 -2.25
C CYS A 233 4.81 7.34 -0.81
N LEU A 234 3.80 6.68 -0.27
CA LEU A 234 3.38 6.87 1.12
C LEU A 234 4.45 6.36 2.08
N ARG A 235 5.02 5.20 1.80
CA ARG A 235 6.06 4.64 2.66
C ARG A 235 7.38 5.39 2.55
N TRP A 236 7.67 5.92 1.37
CA TRP A 236 8.86 6.68 1.11
C TRP A 236 8.48 7.95 0.36
N PRO A 237 8.15 9.04 1.07
CA PRO A 237 7.78 10.32 0.49
C PRO A 237 9.02 11.03 -0.07
N ASN A 238 9.57 10.45 -1.15
CA ASN A 238 10.71 10.92 -1.89
C ASN A 238 10.23 11.78 -3.07
N PRO A 239 10.68 13.05 -3.16
CA PRO A 239 10.29 13.95 -4.25
C PRO A 239 10.61 13.41 -5.64
N ASP A 240 11.73 12.71 -5.82
CA ASP A 240 12.16 12.21 -7.13
C ASP A 240 11.29 11.05 -7.60
N ILE A 241 10.93 10.13 -6.70
CA ILE A 241 9.99 9.04 -6.99
C ILE A 241 8.62 9.62 -7.37
N LEU A 242 8.15 10.59 -6.58
CA LEU A 242 6.86 11.25 -6.83
C LEU A 242 6.87 12.00 -8.17
N ALA A 243 7.95 12.72 -8.47
CA ALA A 243 8.13 13.42 -9.75
C ALA A 243 8.14 12.45 -10.93
N TYR A 244 8.83 11.31 -10.81
CA TYR A 244 8.80 10.26 -11.83
C TYR A 244 7.37 9.78 -12.10
N ILE A 245 6.61 9.45 -11.05
CA ILE A 245 5.24 8.98 -11.19
C ILE A 245 4.33 10.06 -11.79
N ALA A 246 4.40 11.29 -11.29
CA ALA A 246 3.54 12.39 -11.71
C ALA A 246 3.83 12.86 -13.14
N HIS A 247 5.10 12.86 -13.57
CA HIS A 247 5.50 13.41 -14.87
C HIS A 247 5.73 12.35 -15.95
N THR A 248 5.85 11.06 -15.57
CA THR A 248 6.10 9.97 -16.52
C THR A 248 4.96 8.97 -16.54
N VAL A 249 4.59 8.41 -15.40
CA VAL A 249 3.59 7.32 -15.32
C VAL A 249 2.18 7.87 -15.56
N LEU A 250 1.75 8.85 -14.77
CA LEU A 250 0.39 9.39 -14.82
C LEU A 250 0.02 9.94 -16.23
N PRO A 251 0.86 10.71 -16.93
CA PRO A 251 0.54 11.18 -18.28
C PRO A 251 0.41 10.05 -19.30
N CYS A 252 1.17 8.96 -19.14
CA CYS A 252 1.03 7.78 -20.00
C CYS A 252 -0.32 7.07 -19.76
N LEU A 253 -0.76 6.96 -18.51
CA LEU A 253 -2.07 6.40 -18.16
C LEU A 253 -3.23 7.25 -18.69
N LYS A 254 -3.15 8.59 -18.60
CA LYS A 254 -4.18 9.49 -19.15
C LYS A 254 -4.35 9.38 -20.67
N LYS A 255 -3.30 8.93 -21.39
CA LYS A 255 -3.35 8.71 -22.85
C LYS A 255 -3.99 7.37 -23.23
N THR A 256 -4.13 6.44 -22.29
CA THR A 256 -4.69 5.11 -22.57
C THR A 256 -6.21 5.13 -22.50
N THR A 257 -6.86 4.56 -23.51
CA THR A 257 -8.32 4.55 -23.61
C THR A 257 -8.90 3.71 -22.45
N PRO A 258 -9.78 4.26 -21.59
CA PRO A 258 -10.24 3.65 -20.34
C PRO A 258 -11.28 2.52 -20.53
N ALA A 259 -11.25 1.82 -21.67
CA ALA A 259 -12.31 0.91 -22.11
C ALA A 259 -12.53 -0.32 -21.20
N LYS A 260 -11.70 -0.51 -20.16
CA LYS A 260 -11.73 -1.65 -19.23
C LYS A 260 -11.36 -1.27 -17.79
N GLU A 261 -11.75 -0.09 -17.30
CA GLU A 261 -11.66 0.14 -15.86
C GLU A 261 -12.66 -0.80 -15.16
N ASP A 262 -12.15 -1.81 -14.44
CA ASP A 262 -12.98 -2.58 -13.54
C ASP A 262 -13.38 -1.69 -12.36
N THR A 263 -14.57 -1.96 -11.85
CA THR A 263 -15.32 -1.27 -10.81
C THR A 263 -14.49 -0.84 -9.59
N ALA A 264 -13.88 0.36 -9.67
CA ALA A 264 -13.72 1.37 -8.60
C ALA A 264 -12.65 2.42 -8.98
N GLY A 265 -12.92 3.27 -9.99
CA GLY A 265 -12.24 4.56 -10.18
C GLY A 265 -10.70 4.54 -10.11
N ALA A 266 -10.04 3.49 -10.61
CA ALA A 266 -8.63 3.24 -10.35
C ALA A 266 -7.72 4.37 -10.88
N LEU A 267 -8.00 4.91 -12.07
CA LEU A 267 -7.22 6.03 -12.61
C LEU A 267 -7.57 7.35 -11.92
N LEU A 268 -8.87 7.64 -11.74
CA LEU A 268 -9.32 8.88 -11.10
C LEU A 268 -8.79 9.00 -9.67
N LEU A 269 -8.91 7.94 -8.86
CA LEU A 269 -8.43 7.95 -7.49
C LEU A 269 -6.90 7.97 -7.44
N PHE A 270 -6.22 7.26 -8.35
CA PHE A 270 -4.77 7.34 -8.47
C PHE A 270 -4.32 8.77 -8.80
N GLU A 271 -4.92 9.41 -9.81
CA GLU A 271 -4.68 10.80 -10.19
C GLU A 271 -4.85 11.75 -8.99
N VAL A 272 -6.01 11.68 -8.33
CA VAL A 272 -6.32 12.50 -7.15
C VAL A 272 -5.28 12.33 -6.05
N VAL A 273 -4.88 11.09 -5.74
CA VAL A 273 -3.88 10.82 -4.70
C VAL A 273 -2.51 11.35 -5.12
N ILE A 274 -2.07 11.13 -6.36
CA ILE A 274 -0.76 11.62 -6.84
C ILE A 274 -0.73 13.15 -6.86
N GLU A 275 -1.78 13.81 -7.35
CA GLU A 275 -1.87 15.28 -7.36
C GLU A 275 -1.88 15.86 -5.95
N MET A 276 -2.60 15.23 -5.02
CA MET A 276 -2.56 15.57 -3.60
C MET A 276 -1.14 15.44 -3.04
N LEU A 277 -0.47 14.31 -3.25
CA LEU A 277 0.91 14.12 -2.78
C LEU A 277 1.86 15.17 -3.37
N CYS A 278 1.71 15.54 -4.65
CA CYS A 278 2.49 16.59 -5.30
C CYS A 278 2.25 17.96 -4.65
N SER A 279 0.99 18.33 -4.43
CA SER A 279 0.60 19.58 -3.76
C SER A 279 1.17 19.65 -2.35
N GLU A 280 1.07 18.56 -1.59
CA GLU A 280 1.59 18.47 -0.23
C GLU A 280 3.12 18.56 -0.19
N ASN A 281 3.80 17.84 -1.08
CA ASN A 281 5.25 17.91 -1.20
C ASN A 281 5.73 19.33 -1.57
N ALA A 282 5.01 20.04 -2.46
CA ALA A 282 5.32 21.43 -2.81
C ALA A 282 5.18 22.40 -1.63
N ARG A 283 4.34 22.07 -0.64
CA ARG A 283 4.19 22.81 0.63
C ARG A 283 5.23 22.41 1.68
N GLY A 284 6.20 21.57 1.32
CA GLY A 284 7.18 21.01 2.25
C GLY A 284 6.59 19.98 3.22
N ARG A 285 5.41 19.41 2.90
CA ARG A 285 4.73 18.41 3.73
C ARG A 285 4.94 17.02 3.15
N LYS A 286 5.23 16.05 4.01
CA LYS A 286 5.45 14.65 3.67
C LYS A 286 4.31 13.81 4.21
N VAL A 287 3.47 13.31 3.32
CA VAL A 287 2.35 12.43 3.66
C VAL A 287 2.85 11.00 3.68
N PHE A 288 2.52 10.25 4.74
CA PHE A 288 2.88 8.83 4.86
C PHE A 288 1.68 7.90 5.01
N ALA A 289 0.49 8.45 5.24
CA ALA A 289 -0.75 7.67 5.28
C ALA A 289 -1.91 8.49 4.68
N VAL A 290 -2.76 7.80 3.92
CA VAL A 290 -3.95 8.35 3.27
C VAL A 290 -5.08 7.35 3.48
N HIS A 291 -6.27 7.86 3.81
CA HIS A 291 -7.48 7.07 3.96
C HIS A 291 -8.58 7.67 3.09
N VAL A 292 -9.29 6.80 2.37
CA VAL A 292 -10.52 7.19 1.71
C VAL A 292 -11.65 7.19 2.75
N VAL A 293 -12.32 8.34 2.88
CA VAL A 293 -13.45 8.55 3.79
C VAL A 293 -14.67 8.98 2.99
N HIS A 294 -15.79 8.29 3.21
CA HIS A 294 -17.08 8.68 2.65
C HIS A 294 -17.83 9.63 3.59
N GLU A 295 -18.56 10.61 3.04
CA GLU A 295 -19.36 11.57 3.82
C GLU A 295 -20.42 10.92 4.72
N ASP A 296 -20.97 9.78 4.31
CA ASP A 296 -21.89 8.98 5.13
C ASP A 296 -21.23 7.68 5.62
N PRO A 297 -20.52 7.71 6.75
CA PRO A 297 -19.86 6.53 7.31
C PRO A 297 -20.85 5.48 7.86
N SER A 298 -22.15 5.76 7.89
CA SER A 298 -23.17 4.81 8.39
C SER A 298 -23.64 3.80 7.34
N ASP A 299 -23.39 4.07 6.05
CA ASP A 299 -23.68 3.14 4.97
C ASP A 299 -22.50 2.19 4.76
N SER A 300 -22.66 0.95 5.25
CA SER A 300 -21.66 -0.12 5.14
C SER A 300 -21.36 -0.53 3.70
N THR A 301 -22.12 -0.03 2.71
CA THR A 301 -21.89 -0.26 1.28
C THR A 301 -21.29 0.96 0.56
N ALA A 302 -21.11 2.09 1.25
CA ALA A 302 -20.59 3.32 0.65
C ALA A 302 -19.21 3.17 0.02
N PHE A 303 -18.37 2.24 0.52
CA PHE A 303 -17.06 1.95 -0.05
C PHE A 303 -17.11 1.40 -1.49
N LEU A 304 -18.26 0.88 -1.93
CA LEU A 304 -18.49 0.43 -3.31
C LEU A 304 -18.89 1.58 -4.25
N LEU A 305 -19.16 2.77 -3.71
CA LEU A 305 -19.69 3.92 -4.45
C LEU A 305 -18.64 5.06 -4.47
N VAL A 306 -17.56 4.85 -5.23
CA VAL A 306 -16.46 5.83 -5.42
C VAL A 306 -16.94 7.19 -5.96
N ASN A 307 -18.11 7.24 -6.58
CA ASN A 307 -18.66 8.43 -7.24
C ASN A 307 -19.47 9.37 -6.31
N ARG A 308 -19.50 9.15 -4.98
CA ARG A 308 -20.19 10.05 -4.02
C ARG A 308 -19.23 10.60 -2.98
N SER A 309 -19.04 11.92 -3.00
CA SER A 309 -18.37 12.76 -2.01
C SER A 309 -17.16 12.14 -1.30
N LEU A 310 -16.14 11.81 -2.09
CA LEU A 310 -14.92 11.20 -1.59
C LEU A 310 -14.08 12.25 -0.87
N HIS A 311 -13.67 11.96 0.36
CA HIS A 311 -12.71 12.74 1.12
C HIS A 311 -11.48 11.90 1.41
N LEU A 312 -10.35 12.57 1.58
CA LEU A 312 -9.10 11.96 2.03
C LEU A 312 -8.78 12.44 3.44
N ALA A 313 -8.57 11.51 4.36
CA ALA A 313 -7.83 11.81 5.58
C ALA A 313 -6.35 11.55 5.30
N ILE A 314 -5.51 12.55 5.54
CA ILE A 314 -4.07 12.48 5.27
C ILE A 314 -3.29 12.75 6.54
N HIS A 315 -2.16 12.05 6.69
CA HIS A 315 -1.29 12.12 7.85
C HIS A 315 0.15 12.23 7.42
N GLY A 316 0.91 13.09 8.08
CA GLY A 316 2.26 13.42 7.64
C GLY A 316 3.05 14.30 8.59
N TYR A 317 4.22 14.72 8.13
CA TYR A 317 5.06 15.72 8.78
C TYR A 317 5.23 16.96 7.90
N SER A 318 5.18 18.12 8.51
CA SER A 318 5.57 19.39 7.89
C SER A 318 7.09 19.52 7.82
N ILE A 319 7.56 20.53 7.07
CA ILE A 319 9.00 20.84 6.94
C ILE A 319 9.66 21.14 8.29
N ASP A 320 8.89 21.64 9.25
CA ASP A 320 9.34 21.96 10.61
C ASP A 320 9.40 20.72 11.53
N GLY A 321 9.10 19.53 11.00
CA GLY A 321 9.04 18.29 11.78
C GLY A 321 7.76 18.15 12.62
N ASN A 322 6.80 19.07 12.48
CA ASN A 322 5.51 18.96 13.16
C ASN A 322 4.60 17.98 12.42
N PHE A 323 4.06 17.02 13.15
CA PHE A 323 3.03 16.13 12.64
C PHE A 323 1.77 16.91 12.26
N PHE A 324 1.09 16.49 11.18
CA PHE A 324 -0.20 17.04 10.79
C PHE A 324 -1.19 15.94 10.41
N SER A 325 -2.46 16.27 10.52
CA SER A 325 -3.55 15.40 10.11
C SER A 325 -4.73 16.22 9.58
N ASP A 326 -4.93 16.13 8.27
CA ASP A 326 -5.89 16.94 7.54
C ASP A 326 -7.01 16.06 6.96
N TYR A 327 -8.17 16.67 6.77
CA TYR A 327 -9.32 16.08 6.10
C TYR A 327 -9.67 16.97 4.91
N ILE A 328 -9.45 16.45 3.70
CA ILE A 328 -9.54 17.22 2.46
C ILE A 328 -10.55 16.57 1.50
N PRO A 329 -11.32 17.37 0.72
CA PRO A 329 -12.15 16.84 -0.36
C PRO A 329 -11.24 16.24 -1.43
N ALA A 330 -11.62 15.06 -1.95
CA ALA A 330 -10.84 14.36 -2.96
C ALA A 330 -11.21 14.78 -4.39
N LEU A 331 -12.41 15.33 -4.58
CA LEU A 331 -12.90 15.88 -5.84
C LEU A 331 -13.51 17.25 -5.54
N HIS A 332 -13.19 18.25 -6.37
CA HIS A 332 -13.76 19.60 -6.30
C HIS A 332 -15.01 19.72 -7.16
#